data_AF-A0A0D7WXS1-F1
#
_entry.id   AF-A0A0D7WXS1-F1
#
_cell.length_a   1.000
_cell.length_b   1.000
_cell.length_c   1.000
_cell.angle_alpha   90.00
_cell.angle_beta   90.00
_cell.angle_gamma   90.00
#
_symmetry.space_group_name_H-M   'P 1'
#
loop_
_entity.id
_entity.type
_entity.pdbx_description
1 polymer ?
#
loop_
_entity_poly.entity_id
_entity_poly.type
_entity_poly.pdbx_seq_one_letter_code
_entity_poly.pdbx_strand_id
1 'polypeptide(L)' 'MSAKNKVSTYKKFKIKESIDITTGFPVFEVYTPEEWAYGAGIRSSEWDACSMKEAHEFIDSY' A
#
# COMPACT_ATOMS: atom_id res chain seq x y z
N MET A 1 6.68 19.79 1.36
CA MET A 1 7.02 18.97 0.17
C MET A 1 5.87 18.01 -0.05
N SER A 2 5.21 18.03 -1.21
CA SER A 2 4.15 17.07 -1.52
C SER A 2 4.75 15.68 -1.55
N ALA A 3 4.52 14.87 -0.51
CA ALA A 3 4.85 13.45 -0.53
C ALA A 3 4.16 12.85 -1.77
N LYS A 4 4.95 12.39 -2.73
CA LYS A 4 4.42 11.75 -3.93
C LYS A 4 3.91 10.38 -3.50
N ASN A 5 2.63 10.25 -3.19
CA ASN A 5 2.03 8.93 -3.00
C ASN A 5 2.04 8.21 -4.35
N LYS A 6 2.81 7.13 -4.44
CA LYS A 6 2.91 6.32 -5.65
C LYS A 6 2.07 5.07 -5.48
N VAL A 7 1.05 4.92 -6.31
CA VAL A 7 0.18 3.73 -6.27
C VAL A 7 0.60 2.78 -7.38
N SER A 8 0.98 1.57 -7.00
CA SER A 8 1.29 0.45 -7.88
C SER A 8 0.19 -0.60 -7.80
N THR A 9 0.04 -1.42 -8.83
CA THR A 9 -0.94 -2.52 -8.86
C THR A 9 -0.21 -3.83 -9.05
N TYR A 10 -0.50 -4.82 -8.21
CA TYR A 10 0.15 -6.13 -8.26
C TYR A 10 -0.90 -7.23 -7.99
N LYS A 11 -1.04 -8.21 -8.90
CA LYS A 11 -2.02 -9.32 -8.79
C LYS A 11 -3.44 -8.89 -8.35
N LYS A 12 -3.94 -7.75 -8.86
CA LYS A 12 -5.23 -7.11 -8.51
C LYS A 12 -5.24 -6.34 -7.18
N PHE A 13 -4.23 -6.48 -6.34
CA PHE A 13 -4.02 -5.63 -5.17
C PHE A 13 -3.46 -4.27 -5.56
N LYS A 14 -3.71 -3.28 -4.72
CA LYS A 14 -3.19 -1.92 -4.86
C LYS A 14 -2.19 -1.66 -3.76
N ILE A 15 -0.98 -1.24 -4.12
CA ILE A 15 0.09 -0.94 -3.18
C ILE A 15 0.33 0.57 -3.23
N LYS A 16 0.09 1.27 -2.14
CA LYS A 16 0.34 2.70 -2.01
C LYS A 16 1.63 2.90 -1.23
N GLU A 17 2.63 3.41 -1.93
CA GLU A 17 3.88 3.87 -1.33
C GLU A 17 3.67 5.28 -0.77
N SER A 18 3.93 5.42 0.52
CA SER A 18 3.86 6.68 1.28
C SER A 18 5.15 6.83 2.07
N ILE A 19 5.60 8.06 2.33
CA ILE A 19 6.69 8.29 3.29
C ILE A 19 6.04 8.63 4.62
N ASP A 20 6.34 7.85 5.66
CA ASP A 20 5.89 8.17 7.00
C ASP A 20 6.59 9.44 7.49
N ILE A 21 5.80 10.41 7.97
CA ILE A 21 6.32 11.73 8.37
C ILE A 21 7.01 11.70 9.73
N THR A 22 6.76 10.67 10.53
CA THR A 22 7.27 10.54 11.91
C THR A 22 8.65 9.91 11.90
N THR A 23 8.83 8.89 11.08
CA THR A 23 10.06 8.08 11.00
C THR A 23 10.89 8.39 9.76
N GLY A 24 10.29 8.97 8.71
CA GLY A 24 10.95 9.28 7.45
C GLY A 24 11.16 8.08 6.53
N PHE A 25 10.66 6.90 6.90
CA PHE A 25 10.80 5.67 6.11
C PHE A 25 9.63 5.48 5.13
N PRO A 26 9.87 4.83 3.99
CA PRO A 26 8.80 4.44 3.07
C PRO A 26 7.95 3.32 3.68
N VAL A 27 6.63 3.49 3.60
CA VAL A 27 5.60 2.52 3.99
C VAL A 27 4.82 2.13 2.74
N PHE A 28 4.57 0.83 2.60
CA PHE A 28 3.87 0.24 1.47
C PHE A 28 2.56 -0.35 1.97
N GLU A 29 1.49 0.44 1.85
CA GLU A 29 0.15 0.05 2.24
C GLU A 29 -0.47 -0.82 1.13
N VAL A 30 -0.75 -2.09 1.41
CA VAL A 30 -1.39 -3.05 0.51
C VAL A 30 -2.90 -3.02 0.75
N TYR A 31 -3.65 -2.87 -0.34
CA TYR A 31 -5.10 -2.83 -0.35
C TYR A 31 -5.63 -3.94 -1.24
N THR A 32 -6.66 -4.63 -0.77
CA THR A 32 -7.43 -5.56 -1.60
C THR A 32 -8.14 -4.80 -2.73
N PRO A 33 -8.44 -5.45 -3.86
CA PRO A 33 -9.20 -4.83 -4.95
C PRO A 33 -10.57 -4.30 -4.49
N GLU A 34 -11.20 -5.01 -3.55
CA GLU A 34 -12.51 -4.66 -2.99
C GLU A 34 -12.41 -3.44 -2.09
N GLU A 35 -11.41 -3.40 -1.19
CA GLU A 35 -11.19 -2.22 -0.34
C GLU A 35 -10.84 -0.98 -1.13
N TRP A 36 -10.02 -1.13 -2.17
CA TRP A 36 -9.71 -0.02 -3.04
C TRP A 36 -10.94 0.50 -3.80
N ALA A 37 -11.91 -0.37 -4.10
CA ALA A 37 -13.15 0.01 -4.76
C ALA A 37 -14.09 0.82 -3.85
N TYR A 38 -14.04 0.64 -2.52
CA TYR A 38 -14.83 1.42 -1.56
C TYR A 38 -14.47 2.92 -1.54
N GLY A 39 -13.28 3.30 -2.01
CA GLY A 39 -12.87 4.69 -2.17
C GLY A 39 -12.02 5.23 -1.02
N ALA A 40 -11.32 6.33 -1.29
CA ALA A 40 -10.17 6.78 -0.50
C ALA A 40 -10.46 7.17 0.97
N GLY A 41 -11.72 7.38 1.34
CA GLY A 41 -12.12 7.74 2.71
C GLY A 41 -12.52 6.57 3.61
N ILE A 42 -12.70 5.37 3.04
CA ILE A 42 -13.17 4.18 3.78
C ILE A 42 -12.34 2.93 3.51
N ARG A 43 -11.39 2.99 2.57
CA ARG A 43 -10.42 1.91 2.35
C ARG A 43 -9.50 1.78 3.55
N SER A 44 -9.37 0.56 4.06
CA SER A 44 -8.30 0.18 4.99
C SER A 44 -7.23 -0.57 4.20
N SER A 45 -5.99 -0.46 4.61
CA SER A 45 -4.93 -1.32 4.10
C SER A 45 -5.02 -2.66 4.81
N GLU A 46 -5.11 -3.74 4.05
CA GLU A 46 -5.07 -5.12 4.56
C GLU A 46 -3.70 -5.42 5.20
N TRP A 47 -2.64 -4.81 4.68
CA TRP A 47 -1.29 -5.00 5.21
C TRP A 47 -0.42 -3.77 4.98
N ASP A 48 0.42 -3.43 5.95
CA ASP A 48 1.48 -2.43 5.81
C ASP A 48 2.85 -3.11 5.78
N ALA A 49 3.55 -2.95 4.66
CA ALA A 49 4.89 -3.48 4.47
C ALA A 49 5.93 -2.37 4.55
N CYS A 50 7.12 -2.70 5.03
CA CYS A 50 8.26 -1.77 5.06
C CYS A 50 9.08 -1.78 3.76
N SER A 51 8.72 -2.63 2.79
CA SER A 51 9.39 -2.74 1.49
C SER A 51 8.47 -3.33 0.42
N MET A 52 8.68 -2.93 -0.84
CA MET A 52 7.92 -3.45 -1.98
C MET A 52 8.03 -4.98 -2.11
N LYS A 53 9.21 -5.56 -1.80
CA LYS A 53 9.42 -7.02 -1.83
C LYS A 53 8.49 -7.74 -0.85
N GLU A 54 8.42 -7.23 0.37
CA GLU A 54 7.61 -7.77 1.46
C GLU A 54 6.11 -7.64 1.14
N ALA A 55 5.69 -6.51 0.55
CA ALA A 55 4.34 -6.34 0.02
C ALA A 55 4.00 -7.38 -1.06
N HIS A 56 4.91 -7.65 -1.99
CA HIS A 56 4.70 -8.68 -3.01
C HIS A 56 4.68 -10.09 -2.42
N GLU A 57 5.55 -10.40 -1.45
CA GLU A 57 5.58 -11.70 -0.76
C GLU A 57 4.26 -11.96 -0.01
N PHE A 58 3.71 -10.95 0.66
CA PHE A 58 2.39 -11.02 1.28
C PHE A 58 1.30 -11.34 0.24
N ILE A 59 1.26 -10.59 -0.88
CA ILE A 59 0.29 -10.80 -1.96
C ILE A 59 0.48 -12.15 -2.66
N ASP A 60 1.70 -12.67 -2.73
CA ASP A 60 1.98 -13.98 -3.32
C ASP A 60 1.49 -15.12 -2.42
N SER A 61 1.52 -14.91 -1.11
CA SER A 61 1.07 -15.87 -0.09
C SER A 61 -0.43 -15.80 0.22
N TYR A 62 -1.17 -14.84 -0.35
CA TYR A 62 -2.62 -14.63 -0.16
C TYR A 62 -3.42 -15.26 -1.31
#